data_AF-A0A543PBQ8-F1
#
_entry.id   AF-A0A543PBQ8-F1
#
_cell.length_a   1.000
_cell.length_b   1.000
_cell.length_c   1.000
_cell.angle_alpha   90.00
_cell.angle_beta   90.00
_cell.angle_gamma   90.00
#
_symmetry.space_group_name_H-M   'P 1'
#
loop_
_entity.id
_entity.type
_entity.pdbx_description
1 polymer ?
#
loop_
_entity_poly.entity_id
_entity_poly.type
_entity_poly.pdbx_seq_one_letter_code
_entity_poly.pdbx_strand_id
1 'polypeptide(L)'
;MSRVQEVRALPARPLPPRLDPRVGRPPRARRDNGSAASSNAAAPPVHPRWADDRPRTAPHGFGRVLGLTTLGAVVPGSALVAAGARRSGWTLVALFAALGTGLALLATVGRDRVVGLAVDPTAMLGVIVAAVGLAVVWTLVIIAGYRMLAPESTTRAQHLAGTVLVSALSLGIAAPAFEVAHLAAVQRDLIQNLFADGESATVDPVDATPFGDKERVNVLLLGGDGGEGRDGVRTDTIMVASIATDTGATTLFSLPRNLQELPFPEDSPLHDVYPDGFWSGSEGESLLNAVYRNGPSDHPDVLGATDDPGADFLKLGVGEALGLTLDYYVLVNLEGFSRLIDALGGITVNVNYFVPIGGEPTIGILPEDYIAPGADQRMDGERALHYARGRFGLTDYERMDRQRCMVDAIVSAADPMTMLTQYQEIAATTQDIVSTDIPQAVVGDFADLALKVKDTEIRSVVFDDSVIRPAYPDYDAMRALVREALAAPVESAPAVEATTAPPAAASAPSASAPAPAAGAGQDAATAPTPVAGTTDACAYDPVRAAESIAEGEPPTRRR
;
A
#
# COMPACT_ATOMS: atom_id res chain seq x y z
N MET A 1 11.90 -52.45 -16.36
CA MET A 1 11.46 -53.29 -15.23
C MET A 1 10.34 -52.55 -14.52
N SER A 2 9.10 -52.99 -14.74
CA SER A 2 7.89 -52.43 -14.14
C SER A 2 7.85 -52.65 -12.63
N ARG A 3 7.53 -51.62 -11.85
CA ARG A 3 6.94 -51.78 -10.51
C ARG A 3 5.56 -51.13 -10.50
N VAL A 4 4.58 -52.01 -10.61
CA VAL A 4 3.17 -51.77 -10.34
C VAL A 4 3.01 -51.75 -8.82
N GLN A 5 2.39 -50.70 -8.28
CA GLN A 5 1.96 -50.66 -6.88
C GLN A 5 0.43 -50.63 -6.84
N GLU A 6 -0.14 -51.68 -6.25
CA GLU A 6 -1.57 -51.95 -6.14
C GLU A 6 -2.30 -50.90 -5.30
N VAL A 7 -3.38 -50.34 -5.85
CA VAL A 7 -4.38 -49.58 -5.08
C VAL A 7 -5.48 -50.54 -4.64
N ARG A 8 -5.58 -50.75 -3.32
CA ARG A 8 -6.53 -51.64 -2.65
C ARG A 8 -7.91 -50.96 -2.57
N ALA A 9 -8.90 -51.50 -3.26
CA ALA A 9 -10.29 -51.03 -3.23
C ALA A 9 -10.97 -51.34 -1.88
N LEU A 10 -11.59 -50.32 -1.27
CA LEU A 10 -12.44 -50.44 -0.08
C LEU A 10 -13.87 -50.90 -0.45
N PRO A 11 -14.54 -51.74 0.37
CA PRO A 11 -15.88 -52.24 0.05
C PRO A 11 -16.98 -51.20 0.27
N ALA A 12 -17.92 -51.15 -0.67
CA ALA A 12 -19.10 -50.27 -0.64
C ALA A 12 -20.06 -50.60 0.51
N ARG A 13 -20.41 -49.59 1.31
CA ARG A 13 -21.48 -49.65 2.32
C ARG A 13 -22.87 -49.56 1.65
N PRO A 14 -23.86 -50.36 2.06
CA PRO A 14 -25.23 -50.28 1.53
C PRO A 14 -25.96 -49.02 2.03
N LEU A 15 -26.69 -48.38 1.12
CA LEU A 15 -27.55 -47.22 1.36
C LEU A 15 -28.78 -47.59 2.22
N PRO A 16 -29.23 -46.72 3.15
CA PRO A 16 -30.45 -46.95 3.92
C PRO A 16 -31.73 -46.73 3.08
N PRO A 17 -32.86 -47.41 3.44
CA PRO A 17 -34.10 -47.37 2.66
C PRO A 17 -34.84 -46.04 2.76
N ARG A 18 -35.49 -45.67 1.65
CA ARG A 18 -36.32 -44.48 1.48
C ARG A 18 -37.53 -44.49 2.42
N LEU A 19 -37.69 -43.44 3.22
CA LEU A 19 -38.89 -43.18 4.03
C LEU A 19 -40.04 -42.69 3.13
N ASP A 20 -41.17 -43.40 3.19
CA ASP A 20 -42.43 -43.10 2.48
C ASP A 20 -43.18 -41.94 3.18
N PRO A 21 -43.54 -40.83 2.48
CA PRO A 21 -44.14 -39.65 3.11
C PRO A 21 -45.64 -39.77 3.48
N ARG A 22 -46.21 -40.97 3.62
CA ARG A 22 -47.69 -41.13 3.75
C ARG A 22 -48.20 -41.71 5.06
N VAL A 23 -47.39 -41.83 6.11
CA VAL A 23 -47.86 -42.29 7.43
C VAL A 23 -48.06 -41.09 8.35
N GLY A 24 -49.32 -40.69 8.57
CA GLY A 24 -49.64 -39.64 9.55
C GLY A 24 -50.97 -38.88 9.40
N ARG A 25 -52.02 -39.47 8.80
CA ARG A 25 -53.35 -38.85 8.79
C ARG A 25 -54.21 -39.37 9.97
N PRO A 26 -54.79 -38.50 10.81
CA PRO A 26 -55.82 -38.90 11.77
C PRO A 26 -57.15 -39.23 11.06
N PRO A 27 -58.00 -40.08 11.67
CA PRO A 27 -59.20 -40.61 11.03
C PRO A 27 -60.28 -39.54 10.84
N ARG A 28 -60.91 -39.54 9.66
CA ARG A 28 -62.12 -38.75 9.35
C ARG A 28 -63.32 -39.38 10.05
N ALA A 29 -64.03 -38.57 10.84
CA ALA A 29 -65.33 -38.93 11.40
C ALA A 29 -66.37 -39.13 10.28
N ARG A 30 -67.06 -40.24 10.38
CA ARG A 30 -68.14 -40.76 9.53
C ARG A 30 -69.37 -39.85 9.60
N ARG A 31 -69.83 -39.37 8.44
CA ARG A 31 -71.16 -38.78 8.27
C ARG A 31 -72.17 -39.91 8.08
N ASP A 32 -73.02 -40.13 9.07
CA ASP A 32 -74.23 -40.93 8.90
C ASP A 32 -75.33 -40.04 8.29
N ASN A 33 -75.85 -40.47 7.15
CA ASN A 33 -77.04 -39.93 6.51
C ASN A 33 -78.27 -40.57 7.17
N GLY A 34 -78.97 -39.79 8.02
CA GLY A 34 -80.31 -40.10 8.50
C GLY A 34 -81.34 -39.25 7.77
N SER A 35 -82.28 -39.91 7.12
CA SER A 35 -83.37 -39.35 6.31
C SER A 35 -84.55 -38.82 7.13
N ALA A 36 -85.22 -37.81 6.55
CA ALA A 36 -86.67 -37.60 6.51
C ALA A 36 -87.39 -36.85 7.65
N ALA A 37 -88.13 -35.84 7.16
CA ALA A 37 -89.52 -35.47 7.48
C ALA A 37 -89.87 -34.65 8.75
N SER A 38 -90.32 -33.43 8.46
CA SER A 38 -91.41 -32.64 9.06
C SER A 38 -91.64 -32.64 10.58
N SER A 39 -91.59 -31.45 11.18
CA SER A 39 -92.76 -30.85 11.86
C SER A 39 -92.44 -29.43 12.37
N ASN A 40 -93.48 -28.60 12.37
CA ASN A 40 -93.53 -27.22 12.86
C ASN A 40 -93.09 -27.10 14.32
N ALA A 41 -92.38 -26.03 14.68
CA ALA A 41 -92.76 -25.09 15.76
C ALA A 41 -91.68 -24.05 16.08
N ALA A 42 -92.15 -22.80 16.20
CA ALA A 42 -91.72 -21.74 17.11
C ALA A 42 -90.25 -21.24 17.11
N ALA A 43 -90.09 -19.99 16.67
CA ALA A 43 -88.92 -19.15 16.93
C ALA A 43 -88.83 -18.69 18.39
N PRO A 44 -87.61 -18.54 18.93
CA PRO A 44 -87.29 -17.47 19.88
C PRO A 44 -85.98 -16.70 19.49
N PRO A 45 -85.65 -15.58 20.17
CA PRO A 45 -85.19 -14.37 19.48
C PRO A 45 -83.67 -14.27 19.25
N VAL A 46 -83.34 -13.45 18.25
CA VAL A 46 -82.00 -13.05 17.85
C VAL A 46 -81.36 -12.16 18.93
N HIS A 47 -80.24 -12.62 19.51
CA HIS A 47 -79.28 -11.74 20.18
C HIS A 47 -78.32 -11.15 19.12
N PRO A 48 -78.11 -9.82 19.07
CA PRO A 48 -77.11 -9.26 18.18
C PRO A 48 -75.70 -9.61 18.69
N ARG A 49 -74.94 -10.35 17.86
CA ARG A 49 -73.51 -10.52 18.05
C ARG A 49 -72.84 -9.15 17.95
N TRP A 50 -72.05 -8.84 18.97
CA TRP A 50 -71.16 -7.70 19.02
C TRP A 50 -70.27 -7.71 17.76
N ALA A 51 -70.33 -6.62 17.00
CA ALA A 51 -69.39 -6.35 15.93
C ALA A 51 -68.02 -6.10 16.56
N ASP A 52 -67.06 -6.98 16.26
CA ASP A 52 -65.64 -6.73 16.46
C ASP A 52 -65.22 -5.58 15.52
N ASP A 53 -65.39 -4.34 15.97
CA ASP A 53 -64.79 -3.15 15.35
C ASP A 53 -63.29 -3.14 15.67
N ARG A 54 -62.52 -4.00 14.99
CA ARG A 54 -61.10 -3.74 14.78
C ARG A 54 -60.99 -2.87 13.53
N PRO A 55 -60.38 -1.67 13.59
CA PRO A 55 -60.21 -0.83 12.42
C PRO A 55 -59.32 -1.57 11.41
N ARG A 56 -59.95 -2.10 10.35
CA ARG A 56 -59.25 -2.60 9.17
C ARG A 56 -58.65 -1.40 8.47
N THR A 57 -57.35 -1.19 8.66
CA THR A 57 -56.57 -0.23 7.87
C THR A 57 -56.84 -0.46 6.39
N ALA A 58 -57.28 0.58 5.68
CA ALA A 58 -57.60 0.50 4.26
C ALA A 58 -56.40 -0.08 3.46
N PRO A 59 -56.63 -1.01 2.51
CA PRO A 59 -55.57 -1.64 1.76
C PRO A 59 -54.74 -0.59 1.01
N HIS A 60 -53.43 -0.64 1.17
CA HIS A 60 -52.53 0.27 0.47
C HIS A 60 -52.59 0.00 -1.04
N GLY A 61 -52.81 1.05 -1.84
CA GLY A 61 -52.68 0.95 -3.29
C GLY A 61 -51.26 0.52 -3.67
N PHE A 62 -51.12 -0.30 -4.72
CA PHE A 62 -49.86 -0.90 -5.14
C PHE A 62 -48.71 0.12 -5.29
N GLY A 63 -48.96 1.30 -5.86
CA GLY A 63 -47.95 2.37 -5.96
C GLY A 63 -47.47 2.90 -4.61
N ARG A 64 -48.33 2.94 -3.58
CA ARG A 64 -47.95 3.33 -2.22
C ARG A 64 -47.09 2.25 -1.54
N VAL A 65 -47.36 0.97 -1.82
CA VAL A 65 -46.53 -0.15 -1.35
C VAL A 65 -45.12 -0.05 -1.92
N LEU A 66 -45.00 0.21 -3.23
CA LEU A 66 -43.69 0.41 -3.87
C LEU A 66 -42.96 1.61 -3.25
N GLY A 67 -43.62 2.77 -3.11
CA GLY A 67 -43.01 3.96 -2.52
C GLY A 67 -42.53 3.78 -1.08
N LEU A 68 -43.32 3.09 -0.25
CA LEU A 68 -42.93 2.75 1.14
C LEU A 68 -41.79 1.74 1.19
N THR A 69 -41.73 0.80 0.24
CA THR A 69 -40.62 -0.16 0.13
C THR A 69 -39.33 0.55 -0.26
N THR A 70 -39.38 1.49 -1.21
CA THR A 70 -38.23 2.33 -1.59
C THR A 70 -37.75 3.19 -0.42
N LEU A 71 -38.68 3.82 0.32
CA LEU A 71 -38.35 4.55 1.55
C LEU A 71 -37.69 3.62 2.59
N GLY A 72 -38.20 2.40 2.72
CA GLY A 72 -37.63 1.34 3.57
C GLY A 72 -36.23 0.89 3.19
N ALA A 73 -35.87 0.98 1.90
CA ALA A 73 -34.53 0.71 1.42
C ALA A 73 -33.56 1.84 1.76
N VAL A 74 -34.00 3.12 1.69
CA VAL A 74 -33.16 4.28 2.05
C VAL A 74 -33.00 4.42 3.56
N VAL A 75 -34.10 4.24 4.30
CA VAL A 75 -34.12 4.30 5.78
C VAL A 75 -34.67 2.97 6.30
N PRO A 76 -33.77 2.02 6.66
CA PRO A 76 -34.13 0.70 7.18
C PRO A 76 -35.15 0.79 8.31
N GLY A 77 -36.19 -0.03 8.26
CA GLY A 77 -37.23 -0.08 9.28
C GLY A 77 -38.42 0.86 9.04
N SER A 78 -38.31 1.90 8.20
CA SER A 78 -39.42 2.81 7.90
C SER A 78 -40.61 2.09 7.23
N ALA A 79 -40.36 1.15 6.33
CA ALA A 79 -41.37 0.27 5.74
C ALA A 79 -42.08 -0.62 6.79
N LEU A 80 -41.34 -1.13 7.78
CA LEU A 80 -41.89 -1.95 8.86
C LEU A 80 -42.76 -1.13 9.83
N VAL A 81 -42.37 0.11 10.12
CA VAL A 81 -43.21 1.06 10.87
C VAL A 81 -44.52 1.31 10.11
N ALA A 82 -44.44 1.57 8.80
CA ALA A 82 -45.60 1.79 7.96
C ALA A 82 -46.51 0.55 7.85
N ALA A 83 -45.94 -0.65 7.89
CA ALA A 83 -46.66 -1.93 7.91
C ALA A 83 -47.26 -2.30 9.28
N GLY A 84 -47.08 -1.47 10.31
CA GLY A 84 -47.64 -1.69 11.64
C GLY A 84 -46.73 -2.41 12.64
N ALA A 85 -45.56 -2.90 12.22
CA ALA A 85 -44.54 -3.50 13.08
C ALA A 85 -43.69 -2.43 13.79
N ARG A 86 -44.36 -1.56 14.57
CA ARG A 86 -43.77 -0.31 15.09
C ARG A 86 -42.54 -0.51 15.98
N ARG A 87 -42.53 -1.54 16.83
CA ARG A 87 -41.38 -1.79 17.73
C ARG A 87 -40.13 -2.14 16.93
N SER A 88 -40.19 -3.17 16.09
CA SER A 88 -39.05 -3.60 15.27
C SER A 88 -38.64 -2.55 14.25
N GLY A 89 -39.60 -1.85 13.65
CA GLY A 89 -39.32 -0.75 12.71
C GLY A 89 -38.54 0.40 13.34
N TRP A 90 -38.94 0.89 14.52
CA TRP A 90 -38.22 1.95 15.22
C TRP A 90 -36.85 1.50 15.77
N THR A 91 -36.72 0.24 16.20
CA THR A 91 -35.42 -0.32 16.57
C THR A 91 -34.43 -0.29 15.41
N LEU A 92 -34.87 -0.69 14.20
CA LEU A 92 -34.01 -0.66 13.00
C LEU A 92 -33.65 0.76 12.57
N VAL A 93 -34.58 1.71 12.66
CA VAL A 93 -34.30 3.13 12.39
C VAL A 93 -33.28 3.69 13.40
N ALA A 94 -33.41 3.34 14.68
CA ALA A 94 -32.46 3.76 15.71
C ALA A 94 -31.06 3.15 15.51
N LEU A 95 -30.97 1.87 15.13
CA LEU A 95 -29.71 1.21 14.79
C LEU A 95 -29.06 1.85 13.55
N PHE A 96 -29.85 2.18 12.53
CA PHE A 96 -29.36 2.89 11.34
C PHE A 96 -28.82 4.29 11.69
N ALA A 97 -29.54 5.04 12.52
CA ALA A 97 -29.08 6.34 13.01
C ALA A 97 -27.81 6.23 13.86
N ALA A 98 -27.72 5.20 14.72
CA ALA A 98 -26.53 4.93 15.51
C ALA A 98 -25.32 4.55 14.63
N LEU A 99 -25.52 3.73 13.60
CA LEU A 99 -24.49 3.39 12.62
C LEU A 99 -23.99 4.64 11.89
N GLY A 100 -24.89 5.49 11.40
CA GLY A 100 -24.53 6.75 10.74
C GLY A 100 -23.78 7.71 11.68
N THR A 101 -24.20 7.78 12.95
CA THR A 101 -23.51 8.58 13.97
C THR A 101 -22.13 8.01 14.28
N GLY A 102 -22.00 6.68 14.40
CA GLY A 102 -20.72 6.01 14.60
C GLY A 102 -19.76 6.25 13.44
N LEU A 103 -20.23 6.19 12.20
CA LEU A 103 -19.44 6.49 11.01
C LEU A 103 -19.00 7.97 10.99
N ALA A 104 -19.90 8.89 11.36
CA ALA A 104 -19.59 10.32 11.47
C ALA A 104 -18.57 10.62 12.58
N LEU A 105 -18.64 9.90 13.72
CA LEU A 105 -17.66 9.99 14.79
C LEU A 105 -16.32 9.38 14.37
N LEU A 106 -16.32 8.27 13.64
CA LEU A 106 -15.11 7.70 13.05
C LEU A 106 -14.40 8.71 12.13
N ALA A 107 -15.17 9.47 11.34
CA ALA A 107 -14.64 10.54 10.50
C ALA A 107 -14.04 11.71 11.29
N THR A 108 -14.30 11.81 12.61
CA THR A 108 -13.67 12.81 13.49
C THR A 108 -12.55 12.24 14.36
N VAL A 109 -12.33 10.91 14.36
CA VAL A 109 -11.14 10.30 14.96
C VAL A 109 -9.94 10.65 14.09
N GLY A 110 -8.81 11.01 14.71
CA GLY A 110 -7.58 11.43 14.01
C GLY A 110 -7.16 10.46 12.89
N ARG A 111 -6.60 11.01 11.82
CA ARG A 111 -6.22 10.31 10.57
C ARG A 111 -5.37 9.06 10.85
N ASP A 112 -4.46 9.15 11.80
CA ASP A 112 -3.49 8.12 12.18
C ASP A 112 -4.20 6.82 12.62
N ARG A 113 -5.24 6.93 13.46
CA ARG A 113 -6.00 5.73 13.90
C ARG A 113 -6.76 5.06 12.77
N VAL A 114 -7.24 5.83 11.80
CA VAL A 114 -7.95 5.29 10.64
C VAL A 114 -6.97 4.55 9.72
N VAL A 115 -5.75 5.06 9.59
CA VAL A 115 -4.68 4.47 8.79
C VAL A 115 -4.20 3.16 9.42
N GLY A 116 -3.92 3.15 10.72
CA GLY A 116 -3.59 1.91 11.46
C GLY A 116 -4.68 0.83 11.34
N LEU A 117 -5.96 1.22 11.43
CA LEU A 117 -7.09 0.31 11.21
C LEU A 117 -7.15 -0.23 9.77
N ALA A 118 -6.72 0.55 8.78
CA ALA A 118 -6.74 0.14 7.38
C ALA A 118 -5.69 -0.93 7.08
N VAL A 119 -4.52 -0.84 7.70
CA VAL A 119 -3.42 -1.80 7.48
C VAL A 119 -3.44 -2.99 8.42
N ASP A 120 -4.33 -3.03 9.43
CA ASP A 120 -4.53 -4.20 10.29
C ASP A 120 -5.43 -5.27 9.61
N PRO A 121 -4.90 -6.47 9.31
CA PRO A 121 -5.69 -7.53 8.69
C PRO A 121 -6.88 -7.98 9.55
N THR A 122 -6.76 -7.98 10.88
CA THR A 122 -7.88 -8.34 11.77
C THR A 122 -9.01 -7.33 11.68
N ALA A 123 -8.67 -6.04 11.68
CA ALA A 123 -9.64 -4.97 11.47
C ALA A 123 -10.32 -5.09 10.11
N MET A 124 -9.56 -5.39 9.04
CA MET A 124 -10.11 -5.66 7.70
C MET A 124 -11.06 -6.86 7.68
N LEU A 125 -10.81 -7.93 8.46
CA LEU A 125 -11.79 -9.02 8.62
C LEU A 125 -13.12 -8.49 9.15
N GLY A 126 -13.04 -7.64 10.16
CA GLY A 126 -14.19 -7.00 10.78
C GLY A 126 -14.98 -6.18 9.76
N VAL A 127 -14.29 -5.42 8.91
CA VAL A 127 -14.92 -4.65 7.81
C VAL A 127 -15.62 -5.58 6.82
N ILE A 128 -14.97 -6.66 6.38
CA ILE A 128 -15.55 -7.65 5.45
C ILE A 128 -16.83 -8.26 6.06
N VAL A 129 -16.74 -8.76 7.29
CA VAL A 129 -17.87 -9.38 8.00
C VAL A 129 -18.99 -8.38 8.23
N ALA A 130 -18.67 -7.14 8.60
CA ALA A 130 -19.63 -6.07 8.80
C ALA A 130 -20.34 -5.68 7.50
N ALA A 131 -19.61 -5.51 6.39
CA ALA A 131 -20.17 -5.15 5.10
C ALA A 131 -21.13 -6.24 4.58
N VAL A 132 -20.70 -7.50 4.60
CA VAL A 132 -21.52 -8.65 4.18
C VAL A 132 -22.72 -8.82 5.11
N GLY A 133 -22.51 -8.77 6.43
CA GLY A 133 -23.58 -8.91 7.41
C GLY A 133 -24.64 -7.80 7.29
N LEU A 134 -24.19 -6.55 7.14
CA LEU A 134 -25.08 -5.40 6.94
C LEU A 134 -25.89 -5.55 5.65
N ALA A 135 -25.26 -5.93 4.54
CA ALA A 135 -25.94 -6.15 3.26
C ALA A 135 -27.02 -7.23 3.34
N VAL A 136 -26.73 -8.35 4.02
CA VAL A 136 -27.69 -9.44 4.24
C VAL A 136 -28.86 -8.96 5.10
N VAL A 137 -28.59 -8.34 6.25
CA VAL A 137 -29.63 -7.83 7.14
C VAL A 137 -30.50 -6.79 6.44
N TRP A 138 -29.90 -5.84 5.73
CA TRP A 138 -30.60 -4.78 5.01
C TRP A 138 -31.48 -5.36 3.89
N THR A 139 -30.96 -6.33 3.14
CA THR A 139 -31.73 -7.06 2.12
C THR A 139 -32.94 -7.78 2.73
N LEU A 140 -32.75 -8.47 3.86
CA LEU A 140 -33.85 -9.12 4.59
C LEU A 140 -34.89 -8.10 5.08
N VAL A 141 -34.47 -6.91 5.53
CA VAL A 141 -35.38 -5.83 5.93
C VAL A 141 -36.19 -5.31 4.74
N ILE A 142 -35.58 -5.14 3.56
CA ILE A 142 -36.28 -4.74 2.32
C ILE A 142 -37.32 -5.80 1.94
N ILE A 143 -36.91 -7.07 1.91
CA ILE A 143 -37.80 -8.19 1.58
C ILE A 143 -38.96 -8.30 2.57
N ALA A 144 -38.67 -8.20 3.87
CA ALA A 144 -39.68 -8.25 4.93
C ALA A 144 -40.65 -7.06 4.84
N GLY A 145 -40.13 -5.84 4.63
CA GLY A 145 -40.93 -4.64 4.44
C GLY A 145 -41.90 -4.78 3.26
N TYR A 146 -41.41 -5.23 2.10
CA TYR A 146 -42.26 -5.49 0.93
C TYR A 146 -43.30 -6.59 1.20
N ARG A 147 -42.89 -7.73 1.79
CA ARG A 147 -43.78 -8.85 2.11
C ARG A 147 -44.91 -8.46 3.06
N MET A 148 -44.65 -7.56 4.02
CA MET A 148 -45.65 -7.08 4.98
C MET A 148 -46.56 -6.00 4.40
N LEU A 149 -46.10 -5.23 3.40
CA LEU A 149 -46.89 -4.20 2.72
C LEU A 149 -47.66 -4.74 1.50
N ALA A 150 -47.26 -5.91 0.97
CA ALA A 150 -47.82 -6.48 -0.25
C ALA A 150 -49.34 -6.75 -0.12
N PRO A 151 -50.17 -6.35 -1.10
CA PRO A 151 -51.60 -6.61 -1.09
C PRO A 151 -51.93 -8.12 -1.17
N GLU A 152 -53.02 -8.55 -0.54
CA GLU A 152 -53.47 -9.96 -0.56
C GLU A 152 -53.86 -10.47 -1.98
N SER A 153 -54.19 -9.56 -2.90
CA SER A 153 -54.53 -9.88 -4.29
C SER A 153 -53.74 -9.02 -5.28
N THR A 154 -52.64 -9.55 -5.81
CA THR A 154 -51.83 -8.89 -6.85
C THR A 154 -52.02 -9.55 -8.22
N THR A 155 -52.05 -8.76 -9.28
CA THR A 155 -51.98 -9.29 -10.66
C THR A 155 -50.58 -9.85 -10.96
N ARG A 156 -50.45 -10.69 -12.00
CA ARG A 156 -49.12 -11.22 -12.43
C ARG A 156 -48.13 -10.09 -12.75
N ALA A 157 -48.60 -9.01 -13.38
CA ALA A 157 -47.78 -7.84 -13.69
C ALA A 157 -47.31 -7.09 -12.43
N GLN A 158 -48.18 -6.94 -11.43
CA GLN A 158 -47.83 -6.31 -10.15
C GLN A 158 -46.85 -7.15 -9.35
N HIS A 159 -47.01 -8.47 -9.33
CA HIS A 159 -46.06 -9.37 -8.68
C HIS A 159 -44.68 -9.29 -9.34
N LEU A 160 -44.63 -9.27 -10.68
CA LEU A 160 -43.39 -9.09 -11.42
C LEU A 160 -42.73 -7.75 -11.09
N ALA A 161 -43.49 -6.65 -11.16
CA ALA A 161 -42.99 -5.31 -10.88
C ALA A 161 -42.43 -5.17 -9.45
N GLY A 162 -43.11 -5.70 -8.44
CA GLY A 162 -42.61 -5.66 -7.07
C GLY A 162 -41.39 -6.56 -6.84
N THR A 163 -41.34 -7.72 -7.49
CA THR A 163 -40.14 -8.59 -7.44
C THR A 163 -38.94 -7.89 -8.07
N VAL A 164 -39.12 -7.27 -9.24
CA VAL A 164 -38.07 -6.51 -9.93
C VAL A 164 -37.59 -5.35 -9.05
N LEU A 165 -38.50 -4.59 -8.43
CA LEU A 165 -38.13 -3.49 -7.54
C LEU A 165 -37.34 -3.98 -6.33
N VAL A 166 -37.81 -5.01 -5.62
CA VAL A 166 -37.12 -5.53 -4.43
C VAL A 166 -35.74 -6.07 -4.78
N SER A 167 -35.62 -6.79 -5.90
CA SER A 167 -34.32 -7.25 -6.40
C SER A 167 -33.39 -6.08 -6.74
N ALA A 168 -33.90 -5.04 -7.41
CA ALA A 168 -33.11 -3.85 -7.75
C ALA A 168 -32.65 -3.08 -6.51
N LEU A 169 -33.53 -2.89 -5.52
CA LEU A 169 -33.18 -2.22 -4.25
C LEU A 169 -32.18 -3.05 -3.44
N SER A 170 -32.35 -4.37 -3.41
CA SER A 170 -31.42 -5.28 -2.72
C SER A 170 -30.06 -5.27 -3.40
N LEU A 171 -30.00 -5.28 -4.73
CA LEU A 171 -28.76 -5.16 -5.50
C LEU A 171 -28.09 -3.80 -5.27
N GLY A 172 -28.86 -2.72 -5.17
CA GLY A 172 -28.36 -1.38 -4.86
C GLY A 172 -27.67 -1.26 -3.50
N ILE A 173 -27.98 -2.14 -2.54
CA ILE A 173 -27.29 -2.23 -1.25
C ILE A 173 -26.16 -3.27 -1.28
N ALA A 174 -26.43 -4.43 -1.90
CA ALA A 174 -25.47 -5.53 -1.93
C ALA A 174 -24.24 -5.23 -2.78
N ALA A 175 -24.37 -4.51 -3.90
CA ALA A 175 -23.24 -4.23 -4.79
C ALA A 175 -22.19 -3.31 -4.13
N PRO A 176 -22.54 -2.14 -3.54
CA PRO A 176 -21.55 -1.34 -2.81
C PRO A 176 -20.93 -2.08 -1.62
N ALA A 177 -21.71 -2.87 -0.89
CA ALA A 177 -21.20 -3.65 0.23
C ALA A 177 -20.25 -4.77 -0.22
N PHE A 178 -20.52 -5.38 -1.37
CA PHE A 178 -19.63 -6.33 -2.01
C PHE A 178 -18.31 -5.66 -2.40
N GLU A 179 -18.34 -4.47 -3.02
CA GLU A 179 -17.11 -3.75 -3.37
C GLU A 179 -16.28 -3.38 -2.14
N VAL A 180 -16.92 -2.93 -1.06
CA VAL A 180 -16.23 -2.66 0.22
C VAL A 180 -15.57 -3.93 0.77
N ALA A 181 -16.31 -5.06 0.79
CA ALA A 181 -15.77 -6.32 1.26
C ALA A 181 -14.65 -6.86 0.36
N HIS A 182 -14.77 -6.70 -0.96
CA HIS A 182 -13.77 -7.10 -1.94
C HIS A 182 -12.49 -6.29 -1.79
N LEU A 183 -12.58 -4.96 -1.70
CA LEU A 183 -11.43 -4.08 -1.48
C LEU A 183 -10.74 -4.39 -0.14
N ALA A 184 -11.51 -4.57 0.94
CA ALA A 184 -10.94 -4.95 2.24
C ALA A 184 -10.27 -6.34 2.20
N ALA A 185 -10.78 -7.28 1.40
CA ALA A 185 -10.17 -8.59 1.23
C ALA A 185 -8.86 -8.50 0.44
N VAL A 186 -8.83 -7.81 -0.70
CA VAL A 186 -7.59 -7.54 -1.45
C VAL A 186 -6.58 -6.82 -0.56
N GLN A 187 -7.05 -5.91 0.31
CA GLN A 187 -6.18 -5.20 1.22
C GLN A 187 -5.55 -6.09 2.26
N ARG A 188 -6.38 -6.87 2.92
CA ARG A 188 -5.95 -7.90 3.86
C ARG A 188 -4.92 -8.83 3.22
N ASP A 189 -5.22 -9.38 2.05
CA ASP A 189 -4.38 -10.37 1.38
C ASP A 189 -3.01 -9.78 0.99
N LEU A 190 -2.96 -8.52 0.55
CA LEU A 190 -1.69 -7.84 0.29
C LEU A 190 -0.83 -7.77 1.55
N ILE A 191 -1.38 -7.25 2.64
CA ILE A 191 -0.63 -7.06 3.89
C ILE A 191 -0.17 -8.42 4.44
N GLN A 192 -1.04 -9.42 4.42
CA GLN A 192 -0.73 -10.76 4.92
C GLN A 192 0.34 -11.48 4.09
N ASN A 193 0.40 -11.24 2.78
CA ASN A 193 1.37 -11.91 1.92
C ASN A 193 2.70 -11.17 1.83
N LEU A 194 2.69 -9.83 1.84
CA LEU A 194 3.91 -9.02 1.75
C LEU A 194 4.66 -8.94 3.08
N PHE A 195 3.93 -8.83 4.19
CA PHE A 195 4.47 -8.70 5.54
C PHE A 195 4.17 -9.97 6.35
N ALA A 196 4.13 -11.12 5.68
CA ALA A 196 4.03 -12.40 6.36
C ALA A 196 5.19 -12.51 7.36
N ASP A 197 4.94 -13.08 8.54
CA ASP A 197 6.00 -13.32 9.51
C ASP A 197 6.96 -14.37 8.94
N GLY A 198 8.05 -13.90 8.33
CA GLY A 198 9.14 -14.72 7.79
C GLY A 198 10.23 -15.00 8.83
N GLU A 199 11.11 -15.94 8.52
CA GLU A 199 12.32 -16.17 9.30
C GLU A 199 13.40 -15.17 8.87
N SER A 200 13.94 -14.38 9.81
CA SER A 200 15.09 -13.51 9.57
C SER A 200 16.13 -13.75 10.65
N ALA A 201 17.41 -13.72 10.28
CA ALA A 201 18.50 -13.82 11.23
C ALA A 201 18.73 -12.51 12.00
N THR A 202 18.12 -11.41 11.56
CA THR A 202 18.32 -10.07 12.12
C THR A 202 17.06 -9.45 12.72
N VAL A 203 15.89 -10.07 12.51
CA VAL A 203 14.60 -9.65 13.08
C VAL A 203 13.94 -10.85 13.76
N ASP A 204 13.60 -10.70 15.05
CA ASP A 204 12.71 -11.65 15.73
C ASP A 204 11.27 -11.10 15.69
N PRO A 205 10.34 -11.77 14.97
CA PRO A 205 8.94 -11.34 14.89
C PRO A 205 8.23 -11.32 16.24
N VAL A 206 8.69 -12.12 17.21
CA VAL A 206 8.09 -12.23 18.55
C VAL A 206 8.43 -11.00 19.40
N ASP A 207 9.61 -10.41 19.17
CA ASP A 207 10.08 -9.20 19.84
C ASP A 207 9.74 -7.92 19.07
N ALA A 208 9.12 -8.04 17.89
CA ALA A 208 8.66 -6.93 17.06
C ALA A 208 7.54 -6.14 17.76
N THR A 209 7.95 -5.22 18.62
CA THR A 209 7.06 -4.26 19.26
C THR A 209 6.93 -3.01 18.39
N PRO A 210 5.72 -2.41 18.30
CA PRO A 210 5.45 -1.14 17.62
C PRO A 210 6.44 -0.02 17.98
N PHE A 211 7.50 0.16 17.19
CA PHE A 211 8.74 0.96 17.39
C PHE A 211 9.32 1.10 18.82
N GLY A 212 8.71 0.52 19.86
CA GLY A 212 9.01 0.69 21.27
C GLY A 212 9.27 2.14 21.66
N ASP A 213 10.33 2.32 22.43
CA ASP A 213 10.90 3.62 22.81
C ASP A 213 12.02 4.05 21.85
N LYS A 214 12.11 3.49 20.63
CA LYS A 214 13.18 3.83 19.69
C LYS A 214 13.00 5.27 19.20
N GLU A 215 14.04 6.08 19.35
CA GLU A 215 14.07 7.44 18.79
C GLU A 215 14.10 7.43 17.25
N ARG A 216 14.71 6.39 16.66
CA ARG A 216 14.82 6.22 15.21
C ARG A 216 14.62 4.77 14.80
N VAL A 217 14.06 4.58 13.61
CA VAL A 217 14.06 3.30 12.88
C VAL A 217 14.99 3.42 11.67
N ASN A 218 15.83 2.41 11.44
CA ASN A 218 16.78 2.35 10.34
C ASN A 218 16.37 1.25 9.36
N VAL A 219 15.99 1.65 8.14
CA VAL A 219 15.55 0.72 7.09
C VAL A 219 16.57 0.69 5.96
N LEU A 220 17.04 -0.50 5.62
CA LEU A 220 17.92 -0.74 4.48
C LEU A 220 17.09 -0.82 3.20
N LEU A 221 17.29 0.12 2.29
CA LEU A 221 16.65 0.16 0.98
C LEU A 221 17.59 -0.43 -0.07
N LEU A 222 17.15 -1.53 -0.69
CA LEU A 222 17.90 -2.27 -1.68
C LEU A 222 17.21 -2.22 -3.03
N GLY A 223 18.00 -2.04 -4.09
CA GLY A 223 17.54 -2.15 -5.48
C GLY A 223 18.46 -3.08 -6.25
N GLY A 224 17.88 -4.10 -6.91
CA GLY A 224 18.64 -5.12 -7.62
C GLY A 224 17.96 -5.68 -8.86
N ASP A 225 18.73 -6.36 -9.72
CA ASP A 225 18.27 -7.00 -10.96
C ASP A 225 17.62 -8.39 -10.74
N GLY A 226 17.06 -8.61 -9.55
CA GLY A 226 16.35 -9.84 -9.19
C GLY A 226 15.79 -9.81 -7.76
N GLY A 227 15.12 -10.90 -7.37
CA GLY A 227 14.51 -11.06 -6.04
C GLY A 227 15.09 -12.27 -5.30
N GLU A 228 14.53 -12.55 -4.13
CA GLU A 228 14.93 -13.64 -3.22
C GLU A 228 15.17 -14.98 -3.95
N GLY A 229 16.28 -15.64 -3.63
CA GLY A 229 16.61 -16.97 -4.16
C GLY A 229 16.92 -17.06 -5.66
N ARG A 230 17.04 -15.94 -6.40
CA ARG A 230 17.45 -15.96 -7.81
C ARG A 230 18.98 -15.99 -7.96
N ASP A 231 19.49 -16.93 -8.77
CA ASP A 231 20.89 -16.93 -9.18
C ASP A 231 21.23 -15.62 -9.92
N GLY A 232 22.19 -14.86 -9.39
CA GLY A 232 22.76 -13.68 -10.05
C GLY A 232 22.30 -12.31 -9.56
N VAL A 233 21.51 -12.20 -8.49
CA VAL A 233 21.11 -10.88 -7.95
C VAL A 233 22.34 -10.09 -7.49
N ARG A 234 22.46 -8.85 -7.94
CA ARG A 234 23.37 -7.85 -7.38
C ARG A 234 22.58 -6.62 -6.98
N THR A 235 22.88 -6.08 -5.81
CA THR A 235 22.26 -4.87 -5.32
C THR A 235 23.04 -3.66 -5.86
N ASP A 236 22.49 -2.99 -6.86
CA ASP A 236 23.14 -1.80 -7.45
C ASP A 236 22.72 -0.50 -6.76
N THR A 237 21.74 -0.58 -5.86
CA THR A 237 21.28 0.49 -4.99
C THR A 237 21.33 -0.01 -3.55
N ILE A 238 22.15 0.62 -2.71
CA ILE A 238 22.22 0.34 -1.27
C ILE A 238 22.09 1.68 -0.54
N MET A 239 20.97 1.90 0.13
CA MET A 239 20.72 3.11 0.92
C MET A 239 20.19 2.73 2.30
N VAL A 240 20.49 3.52 3.32
CA VAL A 240 19.88 3.39 4.65
C VAL A 240 19.04 4.62 4.94
N ALA A 241 17.75 4.41 5.18
CA ALA A 241 16.84 5.43 5.68
C ALA A 241 16.78 5.35 7.20
N SER A 242 17.43 6.31 7.87
CA SER A 242 17.27 6.52 9.30
C SER A 242 16.16 7.53 9.53
N ILE A 243 15.09 7.16 10.22
CA ILE A 243 13.86 7.96 10.35
C ILE A 243 13.56 8.18 11.83
N ALA A 244 13.40 9.44 12.25
CA ALA A 244 12.92 9.75 13.60
C ALA A 244 11.46 9.31 13.76
N THR A 245 11.18 8.46 14.74
CA THR A 245 9.84 7.87 14.96
C THR A 245 8.81 8.92 15.38
N ASP A 246 9.25 9.94 16.15
CA ASP A 246 8.38 11.02 16.62
C ASP A 246 8.02 12.02 15.52
N THR A 247 9.01 12.46 14.73
CA THR A 247 8.86 13.59 13.81
C THR A 247 8.78 13.20 12.34
N GLY A 248 9.18 11.99 11.95
CA GLY A 248 9.34 11.60 10.53
C GLY A 248 10.62 12.15 9.87
N ALA A 249 11.45 12.89 10.63
CA ALA A 249 12.68 13.47 10.09
C ALA A 249 13.64 12.38 9.60
N THR A 250 13.92 12.37 8.30
CA THR A 250 14.64 11.29 7.62
C THR A 250 16.03 11.73 7.16
N THR A 251 17.02 10.87 7.37
CA THR A 251 18.36 11.00 6.78
C THR A 251 18.67 9.74 5.98
N LEU A 252 18.93 9.91 4.69
CA LEU A 252 19.32 8.86 3.75
C LEU A 252 20.84 8.78 3.62
N PHE A 253 21.41 7.63 3.95
CA PHE A 253 22.82 7.33 3.72
C PHE A 253 22.95 6.47 2.46
N SER A 254 23.57 6.99 1.40
CA SER A 254 23.74 6.25 0.14
C SER A 254 25.16 5.72 0.03
N LEU A 255 25.30 4.40 -0.16
CA LEU A 255 26.58 3.72 -0.23
C LEU A 255 26.91 3.35 -1.68
N PRO A 256 28.17 3.52 -2.11
CA PRO A 256 28.57 3.21 -3.46
C PRO A 256 28.71 1.69 -3.58
N ARG A 257 28.17 1.16 -4.67
CA ARG A 257 28.08 -0.29 -4.90
C ARG A 257 29.44 -1.01 -5.00
N ASN A 258 30.52 -0.26 -5.21
CA ASN A 258 31.91 -0.72 -5.31
C ASN A 258 32.72 -0.56 -4.02
N LEU A 259 32.06 -0.28 -2.89
CA LEU A 259 32.69 -0.29 -1.56
C LEU A 259 33.26 -1.69 -1.29
N GLN A 260 34.51 -1.76 -0.82
CA GLN A 260 35.25 -3.00 -0.53
C GLN A 260 35.39 -3.23 0.97
N GLU A 261 35.80 -4.45 1.37
CA GLU A 261 36.15 -4.77 2.76
C GLU A 261 35.00 -4.52 3.76
N LEU A 262 33.75 -4.81 3.36
CA LEU A 262 32.57 -4.59 4.20
C LEU A 262 32.74 -5.28 5.57
N PRO A 263 32.77 -4.55 6.69
CA PRO A 263 33.00 -5.11 8.02
C PRO A 263 31.73 -5.78 8.53
N PHE A 264 31.87 -6.69 9.49
CA PHE A 264 30.75 -7.28 10.22
C PHE A 264 30.94 -7.13 11.73
N PRO A 265 29.85 -7.03 12.51
CA PRO A 265 29.91 -6.87 13.97
C PRO A 265 30.72 -7.97 14.65
N GLU A 266 31.56 -7.63 15.64
CA GLU A 266 32.44 -8.59 16.33
C GLU A 266 31.68 -9.75 17.01
N ASP A 267 30.40 -9.55 17.35
CA ASP A 267 29.52 -10.54 17.96
C ASP A 267 28.69 -11.35 16.94
N SER A 268 28.86 -11.09 15.64
CA SER A 268 28.19 -11.82 14.56
C SER A 268 29.01 -13.04 14.11
N PRO A 269 28.36 -14.18 13.77
CA PRO A 269 29.03 -15.30 13.10
C PRO A 269 29.73 -14.91 11.79
N LEU A 270 29.33 -13.80 11.16
CA LEU A 270 29.98 -13.28 9.96
C LEU A 270 31.39 -12.75 10.23
N HIS A 271 31.65 -12.21 11.42
CA HIS A 271 32.99 -11.74 11.77
C HIS A 271 33.97 -12.90 11.96
N ASP A 272 33.49 -14.07 12.42
CA ASP A 272 34.32 -15.27 12.55
C ASP A 272 34.82 -15.78 11.18
N VAL A 273 34.02 -15.62 10.12
CA VAL A 273 34.37 -16.02 8.75
C VAL A 273 34.99 -14.90 7.92
N TYR A 274 34.71 -13.64 8.25
CA TYR A 274 35.20 -12.42 7.60
C TYR A 274 35.79 -11.42 8.61
N PRO A 275 36.89 -11.78 9.32
CA PRO A 275 37.45 -10.92 10.37
C PRO A 275 38.04 -9.60 9.83
N ASP A 276 38.52 -9.63 8.59
CA ASP A 276 39.12 -8.47 7.90
C ASP A 276 38.14 -7.83 6.90
N GLY A 277 36.84 -8.14 7.01
CA GLY A 277 35.80 -7.70 6.07
C GLY A 277 35.52 -8.68 4.94
N PHE A 278 34.45 -8.40 4.19
CA PHE A 278 33.92 -9.30 3.16
C PHE A 278 34.92 -9.54 2.03
N TRP A 279 35.16 -10.81 1.71
CA TRP A 279 36.04 -11.24 0.62
C TRP A 279 35.51 -12.49 -0.10
N SER A 280 35.43 -12.43 -1.42
CA SER A 280 34.89 -13.50 -2.27
C SER A 280 35.82 -13.77 -3.46
N GLY A 281 37.04 -14.24 -3.18
CA GLY A 281 37.98 -14.82 -4.16
C GLY A 281 38.65 -13.84 -5.14
N SER A 282 38.03 -12.72 -5.47
CA SER A 282 38.62 -11.63 -6.28
C SER A 282 38.03 -10.28 -5.90
N GLU A 283 38.74 -9.20 -6.24
CA GLU A 283 38.32 -7.83 -5.93
C GLU A 283 36.91 -7.50 -6.46
N GLY A 284 36.63 -7.81 -7.74
CA GLY A 284 35.33 -7.53 -8.35
C GLY A 284 34.15 -8.34 -7.78
N GLU A 285 34.45 -9.45 -7.11
CA GLU A 285 33.46 -10.30 -6.43
C GLU A 285 33.35 -9.97 -4.94
N SER A 286 34.21 -9.11 -4.41
CA SER A 286 34.25 -8.67 -3.01
C SER A 286 33.66 -7.26 -2.80
N LEU A 287 33.04 -6.70 -3.84
CA LEU A 287 32.37 -5.41 -3.79
C LEU A 287 31.02 -5.52 -3.04
N LEU A 288 30.55 -4.40 -2.45
CA LEU A 288 29.29 -4.32 -1.71
C LEU A 288 28.09 -4.88 -2.49
N ASN A 289 27.98 -4.61 -3.80
CA ASN A 289 26.88 -5.15 -4.60
C ASN A 289 26.89 -6.66 -4.80
N ALA A 290 28.02 -7.30 -4.55
CA ALA A 290 28.18 -8.75 -4.67
C ALA A 290 27.84 -9.46 -3.35
N VAL A 291 27.85 -8.77 -2.21
CA VAL A 291 27.62 -9.35 -0.87
C VAL A 291 26.31 -10.12 -0.80
N TYR A 292 25.22 -9.53 -1.30
CA TYR A 292 23.88 -10.14 -1.28
C TYR A 292 23.87 -11.57 -1.85
N ARG A 293 24.66 -11.82 -2.90
CA ARG A 293 24.75 -13.12 -3.57
C ARG A 293 25.90 -13.96 -3.06
N ASN A 294 27.08 -13.37 -2.97
CA ASN A 294 28.32 -14.11 -2.73
C ASN A 294 28.47 -14.50 -1.27
N GLY A 295 28.03 -13.67 -0.32
CA GLY A 295 28.11 -13.99 1.11
C GLY A 295 27.39 -15.29 1.48
N PRO A 296 26.08 -15.42 1.21
CA PRO A 296 25.36 -16.66 1.44
C PRO A 296 25.87 -17.84 0.60
N SER A 297 26.41 -17.58 -0.60
CA SER A 297 26.97 -18.62 -1.47
C SER A 297 28.28 -19.21 -0.93
N ASP A 298 29.15 -18.36 -0.37
CA ASP A 298 30.46 -18.77 0.16
C ASP A 298 30.32 -19.42 1.54
N HIS A 299 29.39 -18.93 2.37
CA HIS A 299 29.08 -19.45 3.70
C HIS A 299 27.58 -19.70 3.87
N PRO A 300 27.04 -20.79 3.28
CA PRO A 300 25.64 -21.14 3.44
C PRO A 300 25.30 -21.41 4.92
N ASP A 301 24.10 -21.01 5.33
CA ASP A 301 23.53 -21.24 6.66
C ASP A 301 24.32 -20.64 7.85
N VAL A 302 25.34 -19.80 7.61
CA VAL A 302 26.19 -19.22 8.68
C VAL A 302 25.41 -18.36 9.67
N LEU A 303 24.32 -17.74 9.21
CA LEU A 303 23.41 -16.95 10.03
C LEU A 303 22.26 -17.76 10.65
N GLY A 304 22.15 -19.06 10.33
CA GLY A 304 21.01 -19.89 10.73
C GLY A 304 19.83 -19.80 9.76
N ALA A 305 18.61 -20.05 10.26
CA ALA A 305 17.39 -20.02 9.47
C ALA A 305 17.00 -18.58 9.12
N THR A 306 16.89 -18.31 7.82
CA THR A 306 16.46 -17.02 7.27
C THR A 306 15.92 -17.24 5.86
N ASP A 307 14.87 -16.51 5.51
CA ASP A 307 14.28 -16.52 4.18
C ASP A 307 15.16 -15.75 3.16
N ASP A 308 15.80 -14.64 3.60
CA ASP A 308 16.70 -13.83 2.77
C ASP A 308 18.08 -13.61 3.43
N PRO A 309 18.99 -14.59 3.35
CA PRO A 309 20.33 -14.44 3.91
C PRO A 309 21.13 -13.31 3.24
N GLY A 310 20.84 -12.97 1.98
CA GLY A 310 21.54 -11.88 1.28
C GLY A 310 21.23 -10.52 1.90
N ALA A 311 19.97 -10.29 2.25
CA ALA A 311 19.55 -9.09 2.96
C ALA A 311 20.12 -9.04 4.37
N ASP A 312 20.11 -10.16 5.11
CA ASP A 312 20.66 -10.21 6.47
C ASP A 312 22.18 -9.94 6.50
N PHE A 313 22.94 -10.47 5.53
CA PHE A 313 24.36 -10.13 5.37
C PHE A 313 24.55 -8.62 5.17
N LEU A 314 23.76 -8.01 4.29
CA LEU A 314 23.85 -6.55 4.06
C LEU A 314 23.41 -5.76 5.28
N LYS A 315 22.37 -6.18 6.03
CA LYS A 315 21.94 -5.50 7.26
C LYS A 315 23.04 -5.45 8.30
N LEU A 316 23.70 -6.59 8.55
CA LEU A 316 24.81 -6.66 9.51
C LEU A 316 26.02 -5.85 9.03
N GLY A 317 26.40 -6.01 7.76
CA GLY A 317 27.62 -5.37 7.26
C GLY A 317 27.48 -3.86 7.01
N VAL A 318 26.38 -3.42 6.40
CA VAL A 318 26.09 -1.98 6.21
C VAL A 318 25.82 -1.31 7.57
N GLY A 319 25.17 -2.03 8.49
CA GLY A 319 24.98 -1.55 9.86
C GLY A 319 26.30 -1.26 10.56
N GLU A 320 27.23 -2.21 10.53
CA GLU A 320 28.57 -2.04 11.10
C GLU A 320 29.36 -0.92 10.41
N ALA A 321 29.33 -0.88 9.07
CA ALA A 321 30.00 0.16 8.28
C ALA A 321 29.53 1.59 8.63
N LEU A 322 28.24 1.76 8.94
CA LEU A 322 27.65 3.04 9.31
C LEU A 322 27.60 3.29 10.83
N GLY A 323 27.83 2.25 11.64
CA GLY A 323 27.65 2.30 13.09
C GLY A 323 26.18 2.44 13.50
N LEU A 324 25.28 1.82 12.73
CA LEU A 324 23.84 1.83 12.95
C LEU A 324 23.33 0.39 13.09
N THR A 325 22.39 0.17 14.00
CA THR A 325 21.60 -1.07 14.00
C THR A 325 20.51 -0.95 12.96
N LEU A 326 20.56 -1.77 11.90
CA LEU A 326 19.53 -1.79 10.86
C LEU A 326 18.36 -2.66 11.31
N ASP A 327 17.18 -2.06 11.41
CA ASP A 327 15.99 -2.72 11.95
C ASP A 327 15.34 -3.62 10.91
N TYR A 328 15.19 -3.12 9.68
CA TYR A 328 14.47 -3.80 8.60
C TYR A 328 15.13 -3.55 7.26
N TYR A 329 14.75 -4.29 6.23
CA TYR A 329 15.08 -4.01 4.84
C TYR A 329 13.84 -3.99 3.95
N VAL A 330 13.97 -3.30 2.82
CA VAL A 330 13.05 -3.37 1.69
C VAL A 330 13.89 -3.53 0.44
N LEU A 331 13.73 -4.65 -0.24
CA LEU A 331 14.33 -4.94 -1.54
C LEU A 331 13.28 -4.78 -2.63
N VAL A 332 13.58 -3.94 -3.62
CA VAL A 332 12.73 -3.75 -4.81
C VAL A 332 13.51 -4.15 -6.05
N ASN A 333 12.97 -5.09 -6.83
CA ASN A 333 13.56 -5.44 -8.12
C ASN A 333 13.20 -4.41 -9.21
N LEU A 334 13.87 -4.49 -10.37
CA LEU A 334 13.67 -3.50 -11.45
C LEU A 334 12.25 -3.47 -12.01
N GLU A 335 11.63 -4.64 -12.17
CA GLU A 335 10.24 -4.72 -12.64
C GLU A 335 9.29 -4.07 -11.64
N GLY A 336 9.59 -4.20 -10.35
CA GLY A 336 8.84 -3.60 -9.28
C GLY A 336 8.91 -2.14 -9.14
N PHE A 337 10.12 -1.66 -9.29
CA PHE A 337 10.35 -0.25 -9.34
C PHE A 337 9.47 0.40 -10.44
N SER A 338 9.45 -0.18 -11.65
CA SER A 338 8.60 0.31 -12.74
C SER A 338 7.12 0.26 -12.36
N ARG A 339 6.63 -0.91 -11.93
CA ARG A 339 5.20 -1.09 -11.66
C ARG A 339 4.72 -0.29 -10.44
N LEU A 340 5.57 -0.11 -9.42
CA LEU A 340 5.28 0.77 -8.28
C LEU A 340 5.04 2.21 -8.76
N ILE A 341 5.88 2.72 -9.64
CA ILE A 341 5.72 4.07 -10.20
C ILE A 341 4.45 4.19 -11.02
N ASP A 342 4.15 3.22 -11.86
CA ASP A 342 2.90 3.21 -12.64
C ASP A 342 1.66 3.21 -11.73
N ALA A 343 1.69 2.40 -10.66
CA ALA A 343 0.62 2.33 -9.67
C ALA A 343 0.49 3.62 -8.82
N LEU A 344 1.54 4.44 -8.72
CA LEU A 344 1.46 5.80 -8.17
C LEU A 344 0.89 6.81 -9.20
N GLY A 345 0.60 6.36 -10.43
CA GLY A 345 0.15 7.19 -11.56
C GLY A 345 1.30 7.89 -12.27
N GLY A 346 2.54 7.47 -11.99
CA GLY A 346 3.79 8.12 -12.37
C GLY A 346 4.37 9.01 -11.28
N ILE A 347 5.57 9.52 -11.53
CA ILE A 347 6.31 10.45 -10.67
C ILE A 347 6.73 11.70 -11.45
N THR A 348 7.15 12.74 -10.74
CA THR A 348 7.67 13.96 -11.36
C THR A 348 9.10 14.18 -10.89
N VAL A 349 10.03 14.37 -11.83
CA VAL A 349 11.45 14.60 -11.52
C VAL A 349 12.02 15.70 -12.41
N ASN A 350 13.06 16.37 -11.91
CA ASN A 350 13.87 17.29 -12.69
C ASN A 350 15.00 16.55 -13.40
N VAL A 351 15.29 16.95 -14.64
CA VAL A 351 16.37 16.39 -15.45
C VAL A 351 17.31 17.52 -15.83
N ASN A 352 18.54 17.49 -15.31
CA ASN A 352 19.50 18.59 -15.48
C ASN A 352 20.51 18.35 -16.62
N TYR A 353 20.51 17.15 -17.23
CA TYR A 353 21.40 16.75 -18.33
C TYR A 353 20.80 15.55 -19.06
N PHE A 354 21.27 15.25 -20.28
CA PHE A 354 20.80 14.10 -21.04
C PHE A 354 21.07 12.78 -20.30
N VAL A 355 20.01 12.02 -19.99
CA VAL A 355 20.12 10.72 -19.31
C VAL A 355 19.95 9.59 -20.33
N PRO A 356 20.92 8.68 -20.48
CA PRO A 356 20.89 7.65 -21.51
C PRO A 356 19.82 6.60 -21.26
N ILE A 357 19.10 6.24 -22.33
CA ILE A 357 18.14 5.13 -22.38
C ILE A 357 18.86 3.92 -22.99
N GLY A 358 19.12 2.92 -22.15
CA GLY A 358 19.86 1.72 -22.53
C GLY A 358 21.35 1.98 -22.75
N GLY A 359 21.94 1.23 -23.67
CA GLY A 359 23.39 1.20 -23.88
C GLY A 359 24.13 0.36 -22.83
N GLU A 360 25.36 -0.04 -23.16
CA GLU A 360 26.24 -0.77 -22.25
C GLU A 360 27.64 -0.14 -22.31
N PRO A 361 28.01 0.68 -21.31
CA PRO A 361 29.29 1.39 -21.32
C PRO A 361 30.48 0.43 -21.30
N THR A 362 30.36 -0.74 -20.66
CA THR A 362 31.48 -1.67 -20.47
C THR A 362 31.98 -2.29 -21.78
N ILE A 363 31.08 -2.47 -22.75
CA ILE A 363 31.39 -3.01 -24.09
C ILE A 363 31.13 -2.00 -25.21
N GLY A 364 30.94 -0.71 -24.87
CA GLY A 364 30.83 0.39 -25.82
C GLY A 364 29.55 0.40 -26.66
N ILE A 365 28.46 -0.23 -26.21
CA ILE A 365 27.18 -0.16 -26.91
C ILE A 365 26.55 1.20 -26.62
N LEU A 366 26.39 2.03 -27.66
CA LEU A 366 25.73 3.33 -27.56
C LEU A 366 24.28 3.21 -27.06
N PRO A 367 23.78 4.21 -26.30
CA PRO A 367 22.37 4.30 -25.91
C PRO A 367 21.43 4.32 -27.10
N GLU A 368 20.19 3.88 -26.89
CA GLU A 368 19.18 3.94 -27.95
C GLU A 368 18.61 5.34 -28.14
N ASP A 369 18.48 6.08 -27.04
CA ASP A 369 17.90 7.42 -26.97
C ASP A 369 18.36 8.10 -25.65
N TYR A 370 17.92 9.33 -25.39
CA TYR A 370 18.16 10.05 -24.14
C TYR A 370 16.88 10.72 -23.60
N ILE A 371 16.77 10.79 -22.28
CA ILE A 371 15.84 11.70 -21.60
C ILE A 371 16.46 13.09 -21.63
N ALA A 372 15.82 14.02 -22.33
CA ALA A 372 16.31 15.39 -22.46
C ALA A 372 16.24 16.19 -21.13
N PRO A 373 17.10 17.20 -20.93
CA PRO A 373 17.00 18.11 -19.79
C PRO A 373 15.66 18.87 -19.77
N GLY A 374 15.11 19.08 -18.59
CA GLY A 374 13.86 19.81 -18.36
C GLY A 374 13.34 19.69 -16.94
N ALA A 375 12.65 20.73 -16.48
CA ALA A 375 11.99 20.77 -15.18
C ALA A 375 10.68 19.98 -15.19
N ASP A 376 10.29 19.48 -14.02
CA ASP A 376 8.97 18.89 -13.72
C ASP A 376 8.51 17.82 -14.73
N GLN A 377 9.43 16.96 -15.17
CA GLN A 377 9.09 15.91 -16.13
C GLN A 377 8.32 14.79 -15.45
N ARG A 378 7.10 14.53 -15.94
CA ARG A 378 6.33 13.34 -15.56
C ARG A 378 6.97 12.10 -16.17
N MET A 379 7.18 11.07 -15.36
CA MET A 379 7.70 9.78 -15.77
C MET A 379 6.75 8.66 -15.34
N ASP A 380 6.48 7.76 -16.27
CA ASP A 380 5.94 6.43 -16.00
C ASP A 380 7.08 5.50 -15.53
N GLY A 381 6.73 4.26 -15.18
CA GLY A 381 7.65 3.28 -14.62
C GLY A 381 8.84 2.98 -15.53
N GLU A 382 8.59 2.80 -16.83
CA GLU A 382 9.64 2.50 -17.81
C GLU A 382 10.64 3.67 -17.91
N ARG A 383 10.14 4.90 -18.09
CA ARG A 383 10.99 6.09 -18.22
C ARG A 383 11.75 6.38 -16.93
N ALA A 384 11.10 6.20 -15.77
CA ALA A 384 11.75 6.34 -14.47
C ALA A 384 12.85 5.29 -14.24
N LEU A 385 12.64 4.06 -14.71
CA LEU A 385 13.65 3.00 -14.61
C LEU A 385 14.87 3.34 -15.46
N HIS A 386 14.67 3.86 -16.67
CA HIS A 386 15.76 4.37 -17.50
C HIS A 386 16.49 5.54 -16.84
N TYR A 387 15.75 6.48 -16.25
CA TYR A 387 16.34 7.60 -15.51
C TYR A 387 17.24 7.12 -14.36
N ALA A 388 16.78 6.17 -13.56
CA ALA A 388 17.52 5.63 -12.43
C ALA A 388 18.73 4.76 -12.85
N ARG A 389 18.69 4.10 -14.01
CA ARG A 389 19.71 3.13 -14.44
C ARG A 389 20.74 3.66 -15.44
N GLY A 390 20.44 4.72 -16.20
CA GLY A 390 21.30 5.20 -17.27
C GLY A 390 22.74 5.49 -16.79
N ARG A 391 23.76 5.03 -17.52
CA ARG A 391 25.19 5.18 -17.15
C ARG A 391 26.13 5.59 -18.28
N PHE A 392 25.70 5.49 -19.53
CA PHE A 392 26.60 5.73 -20.66
C PHE A 392 27.09 7.20 -20.68
N GLY A 393 28.40 7.41 -20.57
CA GLY A 393 29.00 8.75 -20.49
C GLY A 393 28.82 9.46 -19.13
N LEU A 394 28.29 8.76 -18.11
CA LEU A 394 28.02 9.30 -16.79
C LEU A 394 28.76 8.52 -15.69
N THR A 395 28.96 9.16 -14.56
CA THR A 395 29.59 8.54 -13.38
C THR A 395 28.61 7.67 -12.58
N ASP A 396 29.14 6.78 -11.74
CA ASP A 396 28.33 5.98 -10.81
C ASP A 396 27.62 6.87 -9.77
N TYR A 397 28.26 7.98 -9.38
CA TYR A 397 27.74 8.92 -8.40
C TYR A 397 26.56 9.74 -8.92
N GLU A 398 26.60 10.17 -10.18
CA GLU A 398 25.42 10.78 -10.82
C GLU A 398 24.23 9.81 -10.87
N ARG A 399 24.48 8.49 -10.93
CA ARG A 399 23.41 7.49 -10.78
C ARG A 399 22.88 7.46 -9.36
N MET A 400 23.76 7.50 -8.35
CA MET A 400 23.34 7.59 -6.95
C MET A 400 22.50 8.85 -6.68
N ASP A 401 22.85 9.99 -7.29
CA ASP A 401 22.05 11.22 -7.21
C ASP A 401 20.63 11.02 -7.73
N ARG A 402 20.51 10.43 -8.92
CA ARG A 402 19.19 10.13 -9.52
C ARG A 402 18.40 9.12 -8.70
N GLN A 403 19.04 8.10 -8.13
CA GLN A 403 18.39 7.11 -7.25
C GLN A 403 17.86 7.76 -5.96
N ARG A 404 18.60 8.69 -5.36
CA ARG A 404 18.11 9.47 -4.22
C ARG A 404 16.96 10.38 -4.61
N CYS A 405 17.07 11.04 -5.76
CA CYS A 405 16.00 11.87 -6.26
C CYS A 405 14.72 11.06 -6.52
N MET A 406 14.89 9.82 -6.96
CA MET A 406 13.79 8.89 -7.16
C MET A 406 13.05 8.56 -5.86
N VAL A 407 13.77 8.38 -4.74
CA VAL A 407 13.15 8.15 -3.42
C VAL A 407 12.30 9.35 -3.02
N ASP A 408 12.82 10.57 -3.19
CA ASP A 408 12.11 11.81 -2.89
C ASP A 408 10.84 11.97 -3.76
N ALA A 409 10.94 11.68 -5.06
CA ALA A 409 9.82 11.72 -5.98
C ALA A 409 8.75 10.67 -5.68
N ILE A 410 9.15 9.46 -5.23
CA ILE A 410 8.23 8.40 -4.79
C ILE A 410 7.50 8.84 -3.52
N VAL A 411 8.21 9.36 -2.52
CA VAL A 411 7.60 9.87 -1.28
C VAL A 411 6.61 11.00 -1.59
N SER A 412 6.99 11.91 -2.48
CA SER A 412 6.13 13.01 -2.93
C SER A 412 4.88 12.52 -3.68
N ALA A 413 5.01 11.48 -4.50
CA ALA A 413 3.91 10.89 -5.27
C ALA A 413 2.99 9.98 -4.44
N ALA A 414 3.46 9.46 -3.31
CA ALA A 414 2.72 8.59 -2.39
C ALA A 414 1.64 9.37 -1.59
N ASP A 415 0.67 9.95 -2.31
CA ASP A 415 -0.48 10.60 -1.68
C ASP A 415 -1.50 9.57 -1.18
N PRO A 416 -2.00 9.69 0.08
CA PRO A 416 -2.95 8.74 0.62
C PRO A 416 -4.23 8.59 -0.21
N MET A 417 -4.70 9.63 -0.91
CA MET A 417 -5.83 9.46 -1.82
C MET A 417 -5.45 8.71 -3.09
N THR A 418 -4.29 8.99 -3.67
CA THR A 418 -3.78 8.23 -4.82
C THR A 418 -3.61 6.75 -4.45
N MET A 419 -3.00 6.47 -3.30
CA MET A 419 -2.79 5.13 -2.76
C MET A 419 -4.11 4.38 -2.55
N LEU A 420 -5.14 5.05 -2.03
CA LEU A 420 -6.48 4.47 -1.88
C LEU A 420 -7.14 4.16 -3.24
N THR A 421 -6.95 5.01 -4.24
CA THR A 421 -7.56 4.83 -5.57
C THR A 421 -6.84 3.80 -6.44
N GLN A 422 -5.53 3.60 -6.25
CA GLN A 422 -4.70 2.71 -7.07
C GLN A 422 -4.30 1.43 -6.34
N TYR A 423 -4.91 1.18 -5.19
CA TYR A 423 -4.60 0.08 -4.28
C TYR A 423 -4.60 -1.30 -4.96
N GLN A 424 -5.54 -1.56 -5.86
CA GLN A 424 -5.65 -2.86 -6.55
C GLN A 424 -4.44 -3.14 -7.45
N GLU A 425 -3.90 -2.11 -8.10
CA GLU A 425 -2.75 -2.23 -8.99
C GLU A 425 -1.45 -2.38 -8.20
N ILE A 426 -1.33 -1.67 -7.07
CA ILE A 426 -0.25 -1.87 -6.09
C ILE A 426 -0.30 -3.32 -5.59
N ALA A 427 -1.47 -3.78 -5.10
CA ALA A 427 -1.64 -5.10 -4.50
C ALA A 427 -1.38 -6.27 -5.46
N ALA A 428 -1.79 -6.14 -6.72
CA ALA A 428 -1.56 -7.17 -7.75
C ALA A 428 -0.08 -7.29 -8.16
N THR A 429 0.75 -6.33 -7.75
CA THR A 429 2.12 -6.14 -8.21
C THR A 429 3.15 -6.54 -7.16
N THR A 430 2.82 -6.54 -5.87
CA THR A 430 3.87 -6.54 -4.83
C THR A 430 4.48 -7.91 -4.51
N GLN A 431 3.76 -9.02 -4.72
CA GLN A 431 4.19 -10.34 -4.20
C GLN A 431 5.46 -10.93 -4.83
N ASP A 432 5.72 -10.70 -6.12
CA ASP A 432 6.89 -11.29 -6.81
C ASP A 432 8.08 -10.32 -6.89
N ILE A 433 8.01 -9.20 -6.17
CA ILE A 433 8.68 -7.98 -6.60
C ILE A 433 9.31 -7.17 -5.47
N VAL A 434 8.63 -7.09 -4.31
CA VAL A 434 9.18 -6.48 -3.10
C VAL A 434 9.42 -7.59 -2.08
N SER A 435 10.62 -7.64 -1.51
CA SER A 435 10.96 -8.51 -0.39
C SER A 435 11.32 -7.64 0.82
N THR A 436 10.88 -8.05 2.01
CA THR A 436 11.07 -7.30 3.25
C THR A 436 10.94 -8.24 4.45
N ASP A 437 11.65 -7.91 5.52
CA ASP A 437 11.53 -8.54 6.84
C ASP A 437 10.67 -7.72 7.80
N ILE A 438 9.95 -6.68 7.34
CA ILE A 438 9.04 -5.89 8.16
C ILE A 438 7.87 -6.80 8.61
N PRO A 439 7.71 -7.09 9.91
CA PRO A 439 6.64 -7.95 10.37
C PRO A 439 5.28 -7.27 10.25
N GLN A 440 4.22 -8.07 10.06
CA GLN A 440 2.85 -7.57 9.95
C GLN A 440 2.45 -6.67 11.14
N ALA A 441 3.00 -6.95 12.32
CA ALA A 441 2.68 -6.28 13.57
C ALA A 441 3.05 -4.78 13.60
N VAL A 442 4.08 -4.37 12.84
CA VAL A 442 4.61 -3.00 12.86
C VAL A 442 4.23 -2.18 11.61
N VAL A 443 3.50 -2.78 10.66
CA VAL A 443 3.05 -2.10 9.42
C VAL A 443 2.19 -0.88 9.75
N GLY A 444 1.40 -0.94 10.83
CA GLY A 444 0.63 0.20 11.35
C GLY A 444 1.51 1.41 11.65
N ASP A 445 2.62 1.19 12.35
CA ASP A 445 3.53 2.27 12.74
C ASP A 445 4.30 2.81 11.54
N PHE A 446 4.68 1.93 10.60
CA PHE A 446 5.27 2.37 9.33
C PHE A 446 4.31 3.23 8.50
N ALA A 447 3.01 2.90 8.50
CA ALA A 447 2.00 3.69 7.81
C ALA A 447 1.84 5.08 8.45
N ASP A 448 1.83 5.16 9.78
CA ASP A 448 1.82 6.43 10.52
C ASP A 448 3.10 7.22 10.30
N LEU A 449 4.25 6.55 10.29
CA LEU A 449 5.56 7.16 10.04
C LEU A 449 5.66 7.72 8.61
N ALA A 450 5.17 7.00 7.62
CA ALA A 450 5.15 7.45 6.23
C ALA A 450 4.37 8.76 6.06
N LEU A 451 3.28 8.96 6.81
CA LEU A 451 2.55 10.22 6.82
C LEU A 451 3.36 11.38 7.40
N LYS A 452 4.15 11.14 8.45
CA LYS A 452 5.04 12.16 9.03
C LYS A 452 6.21 12.50 8.11
N VAL A 453 6.81 11.49 7.47
CA VAL A 453 7.91 11.65 6.52
C VAL A 453 7.50 12.53 5.34
N LYS A 454 6.27 12.35 4.83
CA LYS A 454 5.74 13.16 3.71
C LYS A 454 5.77 14.67 3.98
N ASP A 455 5.60 15.07 5.25
CA ASP A 455 5.55 16.48 5.65
C ASP A 455 6.92 17.03 6.08
N THR A 456 8.00 16.26 5.92
CA THR A 456 9.35 16.62 6.39
C THR A 456 10.38 16.55 5.26
N GLU A 457 11.37 17.44 5.28
CA GLU A 457 12.49 17.36 4.34
C GLU A 457 13.37 16.14 4.59
N ILE A 458 13.74 15.44 3.51
CA ILE A 458 14.67 14.33 3.56
C ILE A 458 16.09 14.88 3.40
N ARG A 459 16.96 14.58 4.37
CA ARG A 459 18.40 14.85 4.27
C ARG A 459 19.10 13.69 3.60
N SER A 460 20.19 13.93 2.89
CA SER A 460 21.03 12.86 2.36
C SER A 460 22.52 13.06 2.61
N VAL A 461 23.17 11.95 2.94
CA VAL A 461 24.62 11.82 2.99
C VAL A 461 25.03 10.85 1.90
N VAL A 462 25.95 11.28 1.04
CA VAL A 462 26.46 10.47 -0.07
C VAL A 462 27.90 10.12 0.22
N PHE A 463 28.19 8.82 0.25
CA PHE A 463 29.56 8.33 0.35
C PHE A 463 30.15 8.16 -1.06
N ASP A 464 30.53 9.28 -1.68
CA ASP A 464 31.20 9.28 -2.99
C ASP A 464 32.73 9.33 -2.87
N ASP A 465 33.44 9.42 -4.01
CA ASP A 465 34.91 9.50 -4.05
C ASP A 465 35.50 10.81 -3.50
N SER A 466 34.68 11.84 -3.29
CA SER A 466 35.08 13.07 -2.64
C SER A 466 35.07 12.94 -1.11
N VAL A 467 34.25 12.04 -0.57
CA VAL A 467 34.08 11.83 0.88
C VAL A 467 34.85 10.60 1.37
N ILE A 468 34.87 9.51 0.61
CA ILE A 468 35.51 8.24 0.97
C ILE A 468 36.38 7.68 -0.17
N ARG A 469 37.19 6.67 0.14
CA ARG A 469 37.89 5.86 -0.87
C ARG A 469 37.24 4.47 -0.92
N PRO A 470 36.36 4.15 -1.89
CA PRO A 470 35.61 2.90 -1.88
C PRO A 470 36.47 1.62 -1.86
N ALA A 471 37.67 1.67 -2.47
CA ALA A 471 38.61 0.54 -2.48
C ALA A 471 39.41 0.39 -1.17
N TYR A 472 39.48 1.43 -0.33
CA TYR A 472 40.16 1.43 0.96
C TYR A 472 39.39 2.34 1.94
N PRO A 473 38.17 1.94 2.33
CA PRO A 473 37.28 2.78 3.11
C PRO A 473 37.80 2.99 4.54
N ASP A 474 37.56 4.20 5.07
CA ASP A 474 37.77 4.51 6.48
C ASP A 474 36.41 4.47 7.19
N TYR A 475 36.06 3.30 7.71
CA TYR A 475 34.77 3.08 8.37
C TYR A 475 34.60 3.89 9.66
N ASP A 476 35.68 4.22 10.35
CA ASP A 476 35.62 5.11 11.52
C ASP A 476 35.24 6.53 11.12
N ALA A 477 35.79 7.04 10.02
CA ALA A 477 35.39 8.32 9.45
C ALA A 477 33.94 8.30 8.96
N MET A 478 33.49 7.22 8.31
CA MET A 478 32.09 7.06 7.91
C MET A 478 31.15 7.11 9.11
N ARG A 479 31.44 6.35 10.17
CA ARG A 479 30.68 6.37 11.44
C ARG A 479 30.65 7.76 12.09
N ALA A 480 31.74 8.51 12.01
CA ALA A 480 31.78 9.88 12.51
C ALA A 480 30.84 10.81 11.73
N LEU A 481 30.83 10.72 10.40
CA LEU A 481 29.92 11.48 9.54
C LEU A 481 28.46 11.12 9.79
N VAL A 482 28.14 9.83 9.99
CA VAL A 482 26.79 9.38 10.35
C VAL A 482 26.34 10.03 11.66
N ARG A 483 27.15 9.97 12.71
CA ARG A 483 26.84 10.59 14.01
C ARG A 483 26.64 12.10 13.89
N GLU A 484 27.45 12.79 13.11
CA GLU A 484 27.31 14.22 12.84
C GLU A 484 26.00 14.54 12.11
N ALA A 485 25.70 13.81 11.03
CA ALA A 485 24.51 14.02 10.23
C ALA A 485 23.21 13.79 11.01
N LEU A 486 23.20 12.82 11.95
CA LEU A 486 22.06 12.53 12.82
C LEU A 486 21.93 13.51 13.99
N ALA A 487 23.02 14.12 14.47
CA ALA A 487 22.99 15.09 15.55
C ALA A 487 22.50 16.48 15.11
N ALA A 488 22.62 16.81 13.82
CA ALA A 488 22.18 18.09 13.29
C ALA A 488 20.63 18.20 13.26
N PRO A 489 20.03 19.26 13.84
CA PRO A 489 18.58 19.49 13.78
C PRO A 489 18.07 19.45 12.33
N VAL A 490 16.96 18.76 12.08
CA VAL A 490 16.27 18.86 10.79
C VAL A 490 15.43 20.13 10.83
N GLU A 491 15.83 21.14 10.05
CA GLU A 491 15.09 22.39 9.95
C GLU A 491 13.73 22.08 9.32
N SER A 492 12.64 22.40 10.02
CA SER A 492 11.30 22.20 9.47
C SER A 492 11.10 23.14 8.29
N ALA A 493 10.62 22.61 7.15
CA ALA A 493 10.42 23.40 5.93
C ALA A 493 9.71 24.74 6.25
N PRO A 494 10.24 25.88 5.80
CA PRO A 494 9.63 27.17 6.09
C PRO A 494 8.25 27.24 5.42
N ALA A 495 7.23 27.53 6.22
CA ALA A 495 5.91 27.90 5.72
C ALA A 495 6.09 29.06 4.73
N VAL A 496 5.60 28.88 3.49
CA VAL A 496 5.61 29.93 2.47
C VAL A 496 4.70 31.07 2.93
N GLU A 497 5.26 32.01 3.68
CA GLU A 497 4.65 33.32 3.86
C GLU A 497 4.70 34.03 2.51
N ALA A 498 3.55 34.06 1.85
CA ALA A 498 3.31 34.85 0.66
C ALA A 498 3.52 36.35 0.96
N THR A 499 4.77 36.81 0.85
CA THR A 499 5.07 38.23 0.83
C THR A 499 4.63 38.78 -0.51
N THR A 500 3.50 39.47 -0.49
CA THR A 500 2.95 40.25 -1.60
C THR A 500 3.87 41.42 -1.91
N ALA A 501 4.66 41.32 -2.98
CA ALA A 501 5.38 42.45 -3.56
C ALA A 501 4.49 43.17 -4.61
N PRO A 502 4.30 44.51 -4.53
CA PRO A 502 3.53 45.27 -5.52
C PRO A 502 4.21 45.34 -6.91
N PRO A 503 3.44 45.50 -8.01
CA PRO A 503 3.96 45.37 -9.37
C PRO A 503 4.83 46.55 -9.79
N ALA A 504 5.96 46.24 -10.43
CA ALA A 504 6.86 47.19 -11.06
C ALA A 504 6.23 47.82 -12.31
N ALA A 505 6.18 49.15 -12.36
CA ALA A 505 5.91 49.91 -13.57
C ALA A 505 7.22 50.25 -14.28
N ALA A 506 7.23 50.03 -15.60
CA ALA A 506 8.32 50.30 -16.52
C ALA A 506 8.67 51.79 -16.63
N SER A 507 9.97 52.10 -16.75
CA SER A 507 10.53 53.20 -17.57
C SER A 507 12.07 53.17 -17.56
N ALA A 508 12.68 53.17 -18.75
CA ALA A 508 14.07 53.55 -19.03
C ALA A 508 14.03 54.72 -20.05
N PRO A 509 15.15 55.35 -20.52
CA PRO A 509 16.57 55.19 -20.18
C PRO A 509 17.40 56.52 -20.08
N SER A 510 18.67 56.41 -19.65
CA SER A 510 19.88 57.12 -20.15
C SER A 510 20.79 57.73 -19.07
N ALA A 511 22.06 57.28 -18.99
CA ALA A 511 23.29 58.06 -19.28
C ALA A 511 24.58 57.46 -18.65
N SER A 512 25.49 57.02 -19.53
CA SER A 512 26.97 57.18 -19.56
C SER A 512 27.88 57.04 -18.30
N ALA A 513 28.57 55.88 -18.21
CA ALA A 513 30.05 55.61 -18.10
C ALA A 513 30.96 56.33 -17.05
N PRO A 514 32.19 55.83 -16.72
CA PRO A 514 32.85 54.54 -17.03
C PRO A 514 33.42 53.76 -15.79
N ALA A 515 33.88 52.53 -16.06
CA ALA A 515 34.56 51.59 -15.17
C ALA A 515 35.93 52.06 -14.61
N PRO A 516 36.45 51.36 -13.59
CA PRO A 516 37.84 50.91 -13.64
C PRO A 516 38.03 49.39 -13.42
N ALA A 517 39.16 48.95 -13.96
CA ALA A 517 39.65 47.59 -14.16
C ALA A 517 39.82 46.70 -12.91
N ALA A 518 39.55 45.42 -13.15
CA ALA A 518 40.36 44.25 -12.80
C ALA A 518 41.10 44.22 -11.44
N GLY A 519 40.53 43.45 -10.51
CA GLY A 519 41.27 42.76 -9.45
C GLY A 519 40.87 41.29 -9.47
N ALA A 520 41.75 40.43 -9.98
CA ALA A 520 41.67 38.99 -9.83
C ALA A 520 41.90 38.62 -8.36
N GLY A 521 41.09 37.71 -7.81
CA GLY A 521 41.39 37.12 -6.50
C GLY A 521 40.21 36.45 -5.83
N GLN A 522 40.15 35.12 -6.01
CA GLN A 522 39.57 34.13 -5.10
C GLN A 522 38.04 34.01 -5.12
N ASP A 523 37.56 33.23 -6.09
CA ASP A 523 36.41 32.35 -5.86
C ASP A 523 36.74 31.47 -4.65
N ALA A 524 36.06 31.71 -3.54
CA ALA A 524 36.00 30.79 -2.43
C ALA A 524 35.25 29.56 -2.91
N ALA A 525 36.00 28.55 -3.36
CA ALA A 525 35.49 27.20 -3.46
C ALA A 525 35.06 26.77 -2.05
N THR A 526 33.76 26.83 -1.78
CA THR A 526 33.15 26.16 -0.64
C THR A 526 33.50 24.68 -0.79
N ALA A 527 34.26 24.13 0.15
CA ALA A 527 34.52 22.70 0.21
C ALA A 527 33.17 21.96 0.21
N PRO A 528 33.00 20.85 -0.52
CA PRO A 528 31.75 20.10 -0.51
C PRO A 528 31.46 19.66 0.92
N THR A 529 30.39 20.16 1.50
CA THR A 529 29.86 19.63 2.76
C THR A 529 29.32 18.22 2.47
N PRO A 530 29.73 17.18 3.19
CA PRO A 530 29.30 15.80 2.94
C PRO A 530 27.80 15.56 3.24
N VAL A 531 27.11 16.56 3.77
CA VAL A 531 25.69 16.56 4.09
C VAL A 531 24.98 17.54 3.17
N ALA A 532 24.12 17.02 2.28
CA ALA A 532 23.26 17.82 1.40
C ALA A 532 21.79 17.46 1.64
N GLY A 533 20.85 18.39 1.40
CA GLY A 533 19.44 18.02 1.31
C GLY A 533 19.21 17.10 0.10
N THR A 534 18.28 16.13 0.15
CA THR A 534 17.87 15.43 -1.09
C THR A 534 17.23 16.39 -2.07
N THR A 535 16.63 17.46 -1.56
CA THR A 535 16.10 18.61 -2.30
C THR A 535 17.13 19.18 -3.27
N ASP A 536 18.41 19.19 -2.92
CA ASP A 536 19.50 19.67 -3.78
C ASP A 536 19.78 18.72 -4.95
N ALA A 537 19.75 17.40 -4.72
CA ALA A 537 19.95 16.40 -5.77
C ALA A 537 18.78 16.31 -6.77
N CYS A 538 17.56 16.58 -6.31
CA CYS A 538 16.36 16.68 -7.14
C CYS A 538 16.09 18.09 -7.70
N ALA A 539 16.83 19.11 -7.25
CA ALA A 539 16.56 20.48 -7.66
C ALA A 539 16.79 20.64 -9.17
N TYR A 540 15.93 21.42 -9.80
CA TYR A 540 16.17 21.83 -11.16
C TYR A 540 17.30 22.86 -11.21
N ASP A 541 18.36 22.56 -11.94
CA ASP A 541 19.44 23.48 -12.26
C ASP A 541 19.24 23.98 -13.70
N PRO A 542 18.69 25.20 -13.88
CA PRO A 542 18.44 25.74 -15.21
C PRO A 542 19.73 26.05 -15.97
N VAL A 543 20.84 26.31 -15.26
CA VAL A 543 22.14 26.60 -15.89
C VAL A 543 22.72 25.32 -16.45
N ARG A 544 22.83 24.26 -15.64
CA ARG A 544 23.32 22.95 -16.08
C ARG A 544 22.45 22.36 -17.20
N ALA A 545 21.12 22.51 -17.10
CA ALA A 545 20.22 22.08 -18.16
C ALA A 545 20.46 22.84 -19.48
N ALA A 546 20.64 24.16 -19.42
CA ALA A 546 20.91 24.97 -20.61
C ALA A 546 22.28 24.64 -21.24
N GLU A 547 23.31 24.41 -20.41
CA GLU A 547 24.63 23.98 -20.84
C GLU A 547 24.57 22.63 -21.55
N SER A 548 23.90 21.63 -20.95
CA SER A 548 23.74 20.31 -21.55
C SER A 548 22.98 20.36 -22.88
N ILE A 549 21.96 21.22 -23.00
CA ILE A 549 21.25 21.44 -24.27
C ILE A 549 22.17 22.11 -25.31
N ALA A 550 23.02 23.05 -24.90
CA ALA A 550 23.94 23.76 -25.79
C ALA A 550 25.07 22.87 -26.33
N GLU A 551 25.53 21.90 -25.53
CA GLU A 551 26.49 20.86 -25.97
C GLU A 551 25.92 19.92 -27.02
N GLY A 552 24.58 19.78 -27.04
CA GLY A 552 23.85 18.94 -27.97
C GLY A 552 23.65 17.51 -27.46
N GLU A 553 22.67 16.82 -28.07
CA GLU A 553 22.35 15.44 -27.71
C GLU A 553 23.55 14.51 -28.01
N PRO A 554 24.00 13.67 -27.07
CA PRO A 554 25.10 12.75 -27.32
C PRO A 554 24.76 11.68 -28.36
N PRO A 555 25.76 10.97 -28.94
CA PRO A 555 25.52 9.95 -29.95
C PRO A 555 24.60 8.82 -29.47
N THR A 556 23.73 8.36 -30.36
CA THR A 556 22.84 7.22 -30.12
C THR A 556 23.15 6.11 -31.13
N ARG A 557 22.68 4.90 -30.86
CA ARG A 557 22.79 3.78 -31.80
C ARG A 557 22.11 4.04 -33.14
N ARG A 558 21.12 4.94 -33.17
CA ARG A 558 20.27 5.22 -34.34
C ARG A 558 20.72 6.44 -35.16
N ARG A 559 21.65 7.27 -34.65
CA ARG A 559 22.06 8.53 -35.29
C ARG A 559 23.56 8.79 -35.19
#